data_AF-A0A2T7T3V7-F1
#
_entry.id   AF-A0A2T7T3V7-F1
#
_cell.length_a   1.000
_cell.length_b   1.000
_cell.length_c   1.000
_cell.angle_alpha   90.00
_cell.angle_beta   90.00
_cell.angle_gamma   90.00
#
_symmetry.space_group_name_H-M   'P 1'
#
loop_
_entity.id
_entity.type
_entity.pdbx_description
1 polymer ?
#
loop_
_entity_poly.entity_id
_entity_poly.type
_entity_poly.pdbx_seq_one_letter_code
_entity_poly.pdbx_strand_id
1 'polypeptide(L)'
;MTIAPKNEAKAVATTGALKVSADKGKLTTVTVQDDKGNPVEGKLTADGTSWEPLRHLAGATKYKVHAIAKDAEGRESAKDTTFTTLVPKNTFIGHYTPEDGSTVGVGMPVSINFTRGITEPEAVEKAITVTAEPSVPVEGHWFGNDRLDFRPEKYWAAGTKVTVKLNLDGVEGRPGVYGEQAKSVTFTIGRSQVSTVDASAKTMKVVRDGKQIRNIPITAGAPSTTTYNGQMVISEKYAVTRMNGATVGFGGEYDIKDVPHAMRLSTSGTFVHGNYWASSGTFGSANVSHGCVGLRDIRGGGNNGTPSAWFYNSSLIGDVVIVKNSKDKQIAPDNGLNGWNMSWSEWIK
;
A
#
# COMPACT_ATOMS: atom_id res chain seq x y z
N MET A 1 10.60 8.93 42.89
CA MET A 1 10.39 9.16 41.44
C MET A 1 11.67 8.85 40.71
N THR A 2 11.55 8.02 39.68
CA THR A 2 12.64 7.52 38.85
C THR A 2 12.27 7.78 37.39
N ILE A 3 13.25 8.24 36.62
CA ILE A 3 13.12 8.35 35.16
C ILE A 3 14.23 7.49 34.56
N ALA A 4 13.82 6.53 33.73
CA ALA A 4 14.69 5.82 32.81
C ALA A 4 14.42 6.37 31.40
N PRO A 5 15.45 6.61 30.57
CA PRO A 5 16.88 6.45 30.86
C PRO A 5 17.45 7.56 31.78
N LYS A 6 18.69 7.36 32.25
CA LYS A 6 19.43 8.36 33.06
C LYS A 6 19.64 9.66 32.28
N ASN A 7 19.82 10.76 33.00
CA ASN A 7 20.13 12.04 32.38
C ASN A 7 21.39 11.97 31.52
N GLU A 8 21.31 12.56 30.33
CA GLU A 8 22.30 12.58 29.27
C GLU A 8 22.69 11.20 28.72
N ALA A 9 21.86 10.17 28.97
CA ALA A 9 22.07 8.86 28.35
C ALA A 9 22.08 8.98 26.82
N LYS A 10 23.01 8.27 26.18
CA LYS A 10 23.19 8.22 24.73
C LYS A 10 22.87 6.82 24.23
N ALA A 11 22.55 6.73 22.94
CA ALA A 11 22.26 5.48 22.26
C ALA A 11 21.12 4.68 22.92
N VAL A 12 20.11 5.39 23.43
CA VAL A 12 18.95 4.79 24.08
C VAL A 12 18.08 4.06 23.05
N ALA A 13 17.59 2.87 23.39
CA ALA A 13 16.67 2.14 22.53
C ALA A 13 15.38 2.94 22.29
N THR A 14 14.84 2.84 21.09
CA THR A 14 13.64 3.58 20.66
C THR A 14 12.36 3.01 21.25
N THR A 15 12.37 1.77 21.74
CA THR A 15 11.21 1.09 22.34
C THR A 15 11.57 0.56 23.73
N GLY A 16 10.65 0.69 24.68
CA GLY A 16 10.73 0.12 26.03
C GLY A 16 11.74 0.78 26.99
N ALA A 17 12.62 1.67 26.51
CA ALA A 17 13.66 2.26 27.36
C ALA A 17 13.18 3.46 28.20
N LEU A 18 12.21 4.24 27.68
CA LEU A 18 11.67 5.40 28.39
C LEU A 18 10.54 4.96 29.33
N LYS A 19 10.77 5.10 30.64
CA LYS A 19 9.79 4.84 31.69
C LYS A 19 9.93 5.86 32.81
N VAL A 20 8.81 6.44 33.22
CA VAL A 20 8.73 7.36 34.36
C VAL A 20 7.93 6.66 35.45
N SER A 21 8.44 6.62 36.68
CA SER A 21 7.76 5.94 37.80
C SER A 21 7.87 6.70 39.11
N ALA A 22 6.85 6.58 39.96
CA ALA A 22 6.78 7.17 41.29
C ALA A 22 6.57 6.10 42.36
N ASP A 23 7.56 5.93 43.26
CA ASP A 23 7.54 4.86 44.28
C ASP A 23 6.74 5.22 45.53
N LYS A 24 6.60 6.52 45.83
CA LYS A 24 5.98 7.06 47.05
C LYS A 24 4.99 8.18 46.73
N GLY A 25 4.16 7.99 45.71
CA GLY A 25 3.22 9.00 45.26
C GLY A 25 2.68 8.70 43.86
N LYS A 26 2.02 9.69 43.27
CA LYS A 26 1.47 9.61 41.91
C LYS A 26 2.11 10.65 41.02
N LEU A 27 2.33 10.28 39.75
CA LEU A 27 2.69 11.20 38.69
C LEU A 27 1.49 12.10 38.40
N THR A 28 1.70 13.41 38.50
CA THR A 28 0.67 14.42 38.21
C THR A 28 0.92 15.08 36.86
N THR A 29 2.16 15.12 36.41
CA THR A 29 2.55 15.68 35.11
C THR A 29 3.69 14.88 34.54
N VAL A 30 3.58 14.48 33.28
CA VAL A 30 4.69 13.95 32.50
C VAL A 30 4.60 14.57 31.12
N THR A 31 5.61 15.35 30.75
CA THR A 31 5.75 15.90 29.40
C THR A 31 7.06 15.39 28.81
N VAL A 32 6.95 14.85 27.61
CA VAL A 32 8.10 14.37 26.84
C VAL A 32 8.02 15.01 25.48
N GLN A 33 9.13 15.59 25.04
CA GLN A 33 9.21 16.27 23.75
C GLN A 33 10.58 16.08 23.12
N ASP A 34 10.62 16.04 21.79
CA ASP A 34 11.88 16.08 21.06
C ASP A 34 12.55 17.47 21.15
N ASP A 35 13.72 17.61 20.54
CA ASP A 35 14.47 18.86 20.50
C ASP A 35 13.84 19.95 19.62
N LYS A 36 12.86 19.60 18.80
CA LYS A 36 12.04 20.51 17.99
C LYS A 36 10.75 20.94 18.71
N GLY A 37 10.46 20.37 19.87
CA GLY A 37 9.27 20.67 20.67
C GLY A 37 8.04 19.85 20.30
N ASN A 38 8.18 18.79 19.47
CA ASN A 38 7.08 17.88 19.20
C ASN A 38 6.83 16.99 20.41
N PRO A 39 5.58 16.90 20.92
CA PRO A 39 5.28 16.08 22.08
C PRO A 39 5.29 14.59 21.72
N VAL A 40 5.72 13.77 22.68
CA VAL A 40 5.57 12.31 22.65
C VAL A 40 4.33 11.94 23.42
N GLU A 41 3.35 11.38 22.71
CA GLU A 41 2.15 10.83 23.35
C GLU A 41 2.52 9.65 24.26
N GLY A 42 1.96 9.63 25.46
CA GLY A 42 2.15 8.54 26.40
C GLY A 42 0.98 8.40 27.35
N LYS A 43 1.00 7.31 28.11
CA LYS A 43 -0.11 6.91 28.97
C LYS A 43 0.36 6.73 30.41
N LEU A 44 -0.40 7.33 31.33
CA LEU A 44 -0.32 7.05 32.76
C LEU A 44 -1.05 5.74 33.07
N THR A 45 -0.49 4.94 33.97
CA THR A 45 -1.19 3.81 34.57
C THR A 45 -2.37 4.31 35.41
N ALA A 46 -3.40 3.46 35.59
CA ALA A 46 -4.64 3.85 36.28
C ALA A 46 -4.41 4.25 37.75
N ASP A 47 -3.40 3.68 38.39
CA ASP A 47 -2.97 4.03 39.76
C ASP A 47 -2.12 5.31 39.81
N GLY A 48 -1.70 5.83 38.65
CA GLY A 48 -0.88 7.03 38.49
C GLY A 48 0.60 6.82 38.83
N THR A 49 1.08 5.59 38.97
CA THR A 49 2.44 5.31 39.45
C THR A 49 3.48 5.21 38.33
N SER A 50 3.06 5.02 37.08
CA SER A 50 3.95 4.88 35.93
C SER A 50 3.41 5.58 34.69
N TRP A 51 4.32 6.07 33.84
CA TRP A 51 4.03 6.59 32.51
C TRP A 51 4.99 5.97 31.49
N GLU A 52 4.46 5.65 30.32
CA GLU A 52 5.23 5.15 29.17
C GLU A 52 4.71 5.75 27.85
N PRO A 53 5.58 5.88 26.82
CA PRO A 53 5.16 6.28 25.49
C PRO A 53 4.13 5.31 24.89
N LEU A 54 3.16 5.83 24.14
CA LEU A 54 2.18 5.01 23.42
C LEU A 54 2.76 4.33 22.18
N ARG A 55 3.85 4.87 21.65
CA ARG A 55 4.57 4.39 20.47
C ARG A 55 6.06 4.43 20.71
N HIS A 56 6.83 3.79 19.84
CA HIS A 56 8.28 3.95 19.82
C HIS A 56 8.67 5.42 19.64
N LEU A 57 9.89 5.74 20.08
CA LEU A 57 10.54 7.03 19.88
C LEU A 57 11.27 7.03 18.53
N ALA A 58 11.49 8.22 17.97
CA ALA A 58 12.29 8.40 16.76
C ALA A 58 13.77 8.05 17.01
N GLY A 59 14.46 7.60 15.96
CA GLY A 59 15.90 7.39 15.97
C GLY A 59 16.65 8.72 15.98
N ALA A 60 17.93 8.69 16.39
CA ALA A 60 18.85 9.82 16.35
C ALA A 60 18.30 11.14 16.97
N THR A 61 17.41 11.04 17.94
CA THR A 61 16.63 12.17 18.45
C THR A 61 16.94 12.42 19.92
N LYS A 62 17.13 13.69 20.28
CA LYS A 62 17.26 14.12 21.67
C LYS A 62 15.89 14.43 22.26
N TYR A 63 15.58 13.81 23.39
CA TYR A 63 14.35 14.03 24.12
C TYR A 63 14.60 14.80 25.42
N LYS A 64 13.62 15.62 25.80
CA LYS A 64 13.50 16.25 27.11
C LYS A 64 12.28 15.66 27.80
N VAL A 65 12.46 15.22 29.04
CA VAL A 65 11.39 14.70 29.89
C VAL A 65 11.30 15.60 31.12
N HIS A 66 10.11 16.08 31.39
CA HIS A 66 9.77 16.78 32.62
C HIS A 66 8.68 15.98 33.33
N ALA A 67 8.91 15.61 34.58
CA ALA A 67 7.96 14.85 35.38
C ALA A 67 7.79 15.47 36.76
N ILE A 68 6.54 15.49 37.23
CA ILE A 68 6.15 15.91 38.57
C ILE A 68 5.40 14.74 39.22
N ALA A 69 5.83 14.41 40.45
CA ALA A 69 5.14 13.46 41.32
C ALA A 69 4.70 14.15 42.60
N LYS A 70 3.57 13.71 43.16
CA LYS A 70 3.01 14.19 44.42
C LYS A 70 2.68 13.02 45.36
N ASP A 71 3.05 13.14 46.62
CA ASP A 71 2.72 12.13 47.65
C ASP A 71 1.38 12.42 48.36
N ALA A 72 1.01 11.56 49.31
CA ALA A 72 -0.25 11.66 50.04
C ALA A 72 -0.31 12.91 50.95
N GLU A 73 0.83 13.40 51.42
CA GLU A 73 0.95 14.62 52.22
C GLU A 73 0.98 15.89 51.35
N GLY A 74 0.91 15.74 50.03
CA GLY A 74 0.89 16.83 49.07
C GLY A 74 2.25 17.42 48.74
N ARG A 75 3.35 16.77 49.13
CA ARG A 75 4.71 17.19 48.78
C ARG A 75 5.00 16.82 47.33
N GLU A 76 5.62 17.76 46.61
CA GLU A 76 5.92 17.61 45.18
C GLU A 76 7.41 17.32 44.95
N SER A 77 7.69 16.50 43.95
CA SER A 77 9.02 16.24 43.43
C SER A 77 9.00 16.42 41.92
N ALA A 78 9.76 17.39 41.42
CA ALA A 78 9.98 17.61 40.00
C ALA A 78 11.34 17.04 39.58
N LYS A 79 11.41 16.44 38.38
CA LYS A 79 12.65 16.04 37.74
C LYS A 79 12.61 16.34 36.26
N ASP A 80 13.72 16.89 35.79
CA ASP A 80 14.03 17.04 34.38
C ASP A 80 15.15 16.08 34.00
N THR A 81 15.00 15.44 32.84
CA THR A 81 16.06 14.63 32.25
C THR A 81 16.09 14.83 30.75
N THR A 82 17.25 14.60 30.17
CA THR A 82 17.41 14.53 28.73
C THR A 82 18.10 13.23 28.36
N PHE A 83 17.85 12.74 27.15
CA PHE A 83 18.58 11.59 26.60
C PHE A 83 18.54 11.64 25.08
N THR A 84 19.39 10.84 24.43
CA THR A 84 19.43 10.72 22.97
C THR A 84 19.27 9.27 22.56
N THR A 85 18.35 9.01 21.63
CA THR A 85 18.13 7.68 21.08
C THR A 85 19.29 7.24 20.20
N LEU A 86 19.38 5.93 19.94
CA LEU A 86 20.38 5.35 19.05
C LEU A 86 20.35 6.00 17.67
N VAL A 87 21.51 6.09 17.04
CA VAL A 87 21.65 6.46 15.64
C VAL A 87 21.70 5.17 14.83
N PRO A 88 20.70 4.89 13.98
CA PRO A 88 20.70 3.70 13.15
C PRO A 88 21.93 3.64 12.25
N LYS A 89 22.61 2.49 12.20
CA LYS A 89 23.71 2.25 11.23
C LYS A 89 23.21 1.73 9.89
N ASN A 90 22.04 1.09 9.90
CA ASN A 90 21.38 0.52 8.74
C ASN A 90 19.92 0.90 8.80
N THR A 91 19.36 1.24 7.64
CA THR A 91 17.98 1.73 7.60
C THR A 91 17.16 1.07 6.51
N PHE A 92 15.84 1.18 6.65
CA PHE A 92 14.88 0.81 5.63
C PHE A 92 13.83 1.92 5.46
N ILE A 93 13.27 1.95 4.26
CA ILE A 93 12.10 2.75 3.91
C ILE A 93 11.06 1.88 3.23
N GLY A 94 9.79 2.29 3.30
CA GLY A 94 8.69 1.78 2.48
C GLY A 94 8.43 2.68 1.27
N HIS A 95 8.42 2.08 0.08
CA HIS A 95 7.83 2.67 -1.11
C HIS A 95 6.35 2.36 -1.11
N TYR A 96 5.51 3.40 -1.10
CA TYR A 96 4.08 3.23 -0.95
C TYR A 96 3.33 3.67 -2.22
N THR A 97 2.17 3.06 -2.42
CA THR A 97 1.14 3.50 -3.36
C THR A 97 -0.21 3.32 -2.67
N PRO A 98 -1.20 4.22 -2.86
CA PRO A 98 -1.19 5.42 -3.72
C PRO A 98 -0.31 6.57 -3.21
N GLU A 99 0.04 7.49 -4.11
CA GLU A 99 0.77 8.72 -3.77
C GLU A 99 -0.13 9.77 -3.10
N ASP A 100 0.49 10.71 -2.37
CA ASP A 100 -0.21 11.79 -1.70
C ASP A 100 -0.98 12.68 -2.67
N GLY A 101 -2.21 13.04 -2.31
CA GLY A 101 -3.13 13.83 -3.13
C GLY A 101 -3.72 13.10 -4.34
N SER A 102 -3.35 11.84 -4.60
CA SER A 102 -3.84 11.12 -5.77
C SER A 102 -5.33 10.75 -5.68
N THR A 103 -5.94 10.50 -6.84
CA THR A 103 -7.28 9.91 -6.95
C THR A 103 -7.20 8.58 -7.68
N VAL A 104 -7.67 7.51 -7.05
CA VAL A 104 -7.55 6.12 -7.53
C VAL A 104 -8.89 5.42 -7.59
N GLY A 105 -8.98 4.32 -8.33
CA GLY A 105 -10.18 3.49 -8.43
C GLY A 105 -10.45 2.66 -7.18
N VAL A 106 -11.65 2.09 -7.11
CA VAL A 106 -12.20 1.40 -5.93
C VAL A 106 -11.48 0.11 -5.53
N GLY A 107 -10.63 -0.44 -6.41
CA GLY A 107 -9.85 -1.64 -6.14
C GLY A 107 -8.44 -1.37 -5.61
N MET A 108 -8.02 -0.11 -5.47
CA MET A 108 -6.65 0.21 -5.09
C MET A 108 -6.36 -0.13 -3.62
N PRO A 109 -5.48 -1.09 -3.30
CA PRO A 109 -5.00 -1.25 -1.93
C PRO A 109 -4.03 -0.13 -1.57
N VAL A 110 -3.78 0.07 -0.27
CA VAL A 110 -2.52 0.71 0.17
C VAL A 110 -1.45 -0.37 0.12
N SER A 111 -0.42 -0.22 -0.69
CA SER A 111 0.67 -1.20 -0.77
C SER A 111 1.98 -0.54 -0.40
N ILE A 112 2.76 -1.18 0.47
CA ILE A 112 4.04 -0.70 0.97
C ILE A 112 5.09 -1.77 0.70
N ASN A 113 6.06 -1.45 -0.15
CA ASN A 113 7.20 -2.31 -0.48
C ASN A 113 8.44 -1.79 0.24
N PHE A 114 8.99 -2.57 1.15
CA PHE A 114 10.15 -2.23 1.94
C PHE A 114 11.45 -2.50 1.18
N THR A 115 12.39 -1.56 1.29
CA THR A 115 13.74 -1.67 0.69
C THR A 115 14.60 -2.78 1.31
N ARG A 116 14.15 -3.36 2.43
CA ARG A 116 14.78 -4.50 3.11
C ARG A 116 13.67 -5.40 3.66
N GLY A 117 13.85 -6.71 3.55
CA GLY A 117 12.94 -7.68 4.16
C GLY A 117 12.87 -7.50 5.68
N ILE A 118 11.65 -7.51 6.21
CA ILE A 118 11.27 -7.28 7.59
C ILE A 118 11.22 -8.61 8.34
N THR A 119 11.82 -8.70 9.53
CA THR A 119 11.75 -9.88 10.39
C THR A 119 10.95 -9.64 11.67
N GLU A 120 10.58 -8.38 11.93
CA GLU A 120 9.72 -7.95 13.03
C GLU A 120 8.41 -7.32 12.49
N PRO A 121 7.56 -8.11 11.79
CA PRO A 121 6.41 -7.59 11.07
C PRO A 121 5.41 -6.86 11.98
N GLU A 122 5.18 -7.37 13.20
CA GLU A 122 4.26 -6.74 14.15
C GLU A 122 4.67 -5.32 14.55
N ALA A 123 5.97 -5.08 14.72
CA ALA A 123 6.49 -3.76 15.11
C ALA A 123 6.30 -2.74 13.97
N VAL A 124 6.54 -3.18 12.73
CA VAL A 124 6.35 -2.37 11.52
C VAL A 124 4.87 -2.11 11.26
N GLU A 125 4.01 -3.12 11.42
CA GLU A 125 2.58 -2.98 11.19
C GLU A 125 1.91 -2.07 12.22
N LYS A 126 2.24 -2.20 13.51
CA LYS A 126 1.75 -1.29 14.58
C LYS A 126 2.18 0.17 14.37
N ALA A 127 3.25 0.38 13.62
CA ALA A 127 3.77 1.68 13.27
C ALA A 127 3.11 2.30 12.02
N ILE A 128 2.24 1.56 11.34
CA ILE A 128 1.49 2.01 10.18
C ILE A 128 0.01 2.10 10.57
N THR A 129 -0.65 3.17 10.16
CA THR A 129 -2.09 3.32 10.38
C THR A 129 -2.76 3.70 9.08
N VAL A 130 -3.78 2.95 8.69
CA VAL A 130 -4.63 3.26 7.54
C VAL A 130 -6.04 3.52 8.03
N THR A 131 -6.53 4.73 7.83
CA THR A 131 -7.89 5.15 8.21
C THR A 131 -8.67 5.62 7.00
N ALA A 132 -9.99 5.45 7.04
CA ALA A 132 -10.88 5.84 5.96
C ALA A 132 -12.02 6.74 6.45
N GLU A 133 -12.47 7.64 5.59
CA GLU A 133 -13.66 8.47 5.79
C GLU A 133 -14.54 8.40 4.54
N PRO A 134 -15.78 7.86 4.61
CA PRO A 134 -16.40 7.23 5.77
C PRO A 134 -15.64 6.01 6.31
N SER A 135 -15.79 5.75 7.62
CA SER A 135 -15.07 4.67 8.31
C SER A 135 -15.45 3.28 7.77
N VAL A 136 -14.43 2.47 7.50
CA VAL A 136 -14.54 1.05 7.17
C VAL A 136 -13.34 0.33 7.80
N PRO A 137 -13.49 -0.91 8.32
CA PRO A 137 -12.36 -1.70 8.76
C PRO A 137 -11.36 -1.93 7.62
N VAL A 138 -10.08 -1.77 7.91
CA VAL A 138 -8.96 -1.93 6.97
C VAL A 138 -7.92 -2.79 7.66
N GLU A 139 -7.55 -3.89 7.03
CA GLU A 139 -6.62 -4.87 7.61
C GLU A 139 -5.39 -5.02 6.72
N GLY A 140 -4.23 -5.21 7.35
CA GLY A 140 -2.96 -5.46 6.69
C GLY A 140 -2.80 -6.94 6.32
N HIS A 141 -2.08 -7.22 5.25
CA HIS A 141 -1.63 -8.56 4.90
C HIS A 141 -0.22 -8.51 4.33
N TRP A 142 0.66 -9.37 4.86
CA TRP A 142 2.03 -9.49 4.41
C TRP A 142 2.14 -10.46 3.23
N PHE A 143 2.73 -9.98 2.14
CA PHE A 143 3.20 -10.82 1.05
C PHE A 143 4.71 -11.01 1.18
N GLY A 144 5.12 -12.21 1.57
CA GLY A 144 6.51 -12.45 1.94
C GLY A 144 6.90 -11.63 3.15
N ASN A 145 8.09 -11.02 3.11
CA ASN A 145 8.58 -10.18 4.19
C ASN A 145 8.96 -8.76 3.73
N ASP A 146 8.66 -8.42 2.49
CA ASP A 146 9.04 -7.16 1.86
C ASP A 146 7.83 -6.32 1.44
N ARG A 147 6.62 -6.90 1.39
CA ARG A 147 5.41 -6.16 1.03
C ARG A 147 4.29 -6.31 2.04
N LEU A 148 3.72 -5.19 2.45
CA LEU A 148 2.52 -5.11 3.30
C LEU A 148 1.44 -4.34 2.55
N ASP A 149 0.31 -5.00 2.31
CA ASP A 149 -0.86 -4.41 1.65
C ASP A 149 -1.99 -4.23 2.65
N PHE A 150 -2.74 -3.13 2.56
CA PHE A 150 -3.94 -2.87 3.36
C PHE A 150 -5.15 -2.66 2.45
N ARG A 151 -6.27 -3.27 2.82
CA ARG A 151 -7.57 -3.06 2.17
C ARG A 151 -8.74 -3.38 3.10
N PRO A 152 -9.94 -2.86 2.81
CA PRO A 152 -11.18 -3.37 3.38
C PRO A 152 -11.59 -4.71 2.76
N GLU A 153 -12.59 -5.36 3.37
CA GLU A 153 -13.14 -6.65 2.89
C GLU A 153 -13.66 -6.56 1.46
N LYS A 154 -14.38 -5.48 1.15
CA LYS A 154 -14.98 -5.20 -0.17
C LYS A 154 -14.29 -4.00 -0.81
N TYR A 155 -14.47 -3.79 -2.11
CA TYR A 155 -13.97 -2.58 -2.77
C TYR A 155 -14.36 -1.30 -2.02
N TRP A 156 -13.46 -0.32 -2.05
CA TRP A 156 -13.68 0.97 -1.43
C TRP A 156 -14.95 1.63 -1.96
N ALA A 157 -15.65 2.35 -1.08
CA ALA A 157 -16.75 3.20 -1.51
C ALA A 157 -16.21 4.41 -2.30
N ALA A 158 -16.92 4.83 -3.35
CA ALA A 158 -16.55 6.00 -4.11
C ALA A 158 -16.63 7.26 -3.22
N GLY A 159 -15.63 8.15 -3.36
CA GLY A 159 -15.50 9.36 -2.55
C GLY A 159 -14.81 9.16 -1.20
N THR A 160 -14.49 7.93 -0.79
CA THR A 160 -13.76 7.67 0.45
C THR A 160 -12.40 8.39 0.43
N LYS A 161 -12.08 9.12 1.50
CA LYS A 161 -10.73 9.62 1.74
C LYS A 161 -9.98 8.62 2.61
N VAL A 162 -8.80 8.21 2.16
CA VAL A 162 -7.94 7.28 2.90
C VAL A 162 -6.71 8.04 3.35
N THR A 163 -6.38 7.95 4.64
CA THR A 163 -5.16 8.50 5.24
C THR A 163 -4.25 7.37 5.68
N VAL A 164 -3.00 7.40 5.24
CA VAL A 164 -1.94 6.48 5.61
C VAL A 164 -0.91 7.24 6.43
N LYS A 165 -0.69 6.81 7.67
CA LYS A 165 0.38 7.33 8.53
C LYS A 165 1.46 6.27 8.63
N LEU A 166 2.65 6.60 8.14
CA LEU A 166 3.87 5.81 8.32
C LEU A 166 4.64 6.44 9.47
N ASN A 167 4.65 5.79 10.63
CA ASN A 167 5.47 6.20 11.77
C ASN A 167 6.60 5.19 11.95
N LEU A 168 7.47 5.05 10.94
CA LEU A 168 8.52 4.03 10.91
C LEU A 168 9.85 4.51 11.49
N ASP A 169 10.04 5.82 11.68
CA ASP A 169 11.26 6.37 12.26
C ASP A 169 11.52 5.79 13.66
N GLY A 170 12.64 5.07 13.80
CA GLY A 170 13.02 4.42 15.05
C GLY A 170 12.37 3.05 15.28
N VAL A 171 11.56 2.54 14.34
CA VAL A 171 11.07 1.14 14.39
C VAL A 171 12.18 0.20 13.95
N GLU A 172 12.49 -0.79 14.78
CA GLU A 172 13.38 -1.89 14.36
C GLU A 172 12.58 -2.90 13.55
N GLY A 173 12.80 -2.92 12.23
CA GLY A 173 12.12 -3.87 11.32
C GLY A 173 12.83 -5.22 11.24
N ARG A 174 14.10 -5.24 11.63
CA ARG A 174 14.97 -6.42 11.75
C ARG A 174 16.20 -6.07 12.59
N PRO A 175 16.94 -7.05 13.12
CA PRO A 175 18.07 -6.79 14.01
C PRO A 175 19.05 -5.73 13.49
N GLY A 176 19.14 -4.60 14.20
CA GLY A 176 20.04 -3.48 13.91
C GLY A 176 19.68 -2.63 12.69
N VAL A 177 18.48 -2.79 12.11
CA VAL A 177 18.00 -2.00 10.96
C VAL A 177 16.69 -1.31 11.31
N TYR A 178 16.71 0.02 11.23
CA TYR A 178 15.61 0.85 11.70
C TYR A 178 14.93 1.60 10.54
N GLY A 179 13.65 1.91 10.68
CA GLY A 179 12.97 2.80 9.75
C GLY A 179 13.42 4.24 9.93
N GLU A 180 13.32 5.04 8.86
CA GLU A 180 13.65 6.48 8.84
C GLU A 180 12.45 7.35 8.40
N GLN A 181 11.30 6.74 8.13
CA GLN A 181 10.16 7.45 7.55
C GLN A 181 9.11 7.79 8.60
N ALA A 182 8.87 9.08 8.79
CA ALA A 182 7.66 9.61 9.41
C ALA A 182 6.87 10.43 8.37
N LYS A 183 5.73 9.92 7.90
CA LYS A 183 4.93 10.56 6.83
C LYS A 183 3.43 10.37 7.07
N SER A 184 2.65 11.35 6.63
CA SER A 184 1.20 11.24 6.49
C SER A 184 0.85 11.49 5.03
N VAL A 185 0.05 10.60 4.46
CA VAL A 185 -0.33 10.58 3.05
C VAL A 185 -1.83 10.45 2.97
N THR A 186 -2.48 11.25 2.13
CA THR A 186 -3.93 11.19 1.94
C THR A 186 -4.25 11.07 0.46
N PHE A 187 -5.11 10.12 0.11
CA PHE A 187 -5.62 9.96 -1.25
C PHE A 187 -7.14 9.78 -1.25
N THR A 188 -7.75 9.95 -2.43
CA THR A 188 -9.20 9.86 -2.60
C THR A 188 -9.56 8.68 -3.50
N ILE A 189 -10.57 7.94 -3.09
CA ILE A 189 -11.21 6.93 -3.92
C ILE A 189 -12.16 7.65 -4.88
N GLY A 190 -11.94 7.48 -6.17
CA GLY A 190 -12.76 8.04 -7.23
C GLY A 190 -14.06 7.28 -7.45
N ARG A 191 -14.60 7.42 -8.66
CA ARG A 191 -15.79 6.68 -9.13
C ARG A 191 -15.57 5.17 -9.12
N SER A 192 -16.65 4.39 -9.05
CA SER A 192 -16.56 2.94 -9.21
C SER A 192 -16.50 2.58 -10.68
N GLN A 193 -15.47 1.86 -11.11
CA GLN A 193 -15.42 1.24 -12.43
C GLN A 193 -14.86 -0.17 -12.36
N VAL A 194 -15.65 -1.12 -12.83
CA VAL A 194 -15.29 -2.53 -12.93
C VAL A 194 -15.52 -2.99 -14.36
N SER A 195 -14.49 -3.54 -14.97
CA SER A 195 -14.52 -4.02 -16.36
C SER A 195 -14.41 -5.52 -16.40
N THR A 196 -15.44 -6.20 -16.88
CA THR A 196 -15.45 -7.67 -16.94
C THR A 196 -15.07 -8.14 -18.34
N VAL A 197 -13.91 -8.77 -18.46
CA VAL A 197 -13.46 -9.50 -19.64
C VAL A 197 -13.99 -10.92 -19.57
N ASP A 198 -14.79 -11.30 -20.56
CA ASP A 198 -15.16 -12.69 -20.80
C ASP A 198 -14.27 -13.23 -21.92
N ALA A 199 -13.30 -14.08 -21.57
CA ALA A 199 -12.33 -14.61 -22.53
C ALA A 199 -12.96 -15.56 -23.55
N SER A 200 -14.06 -16.23 -23.20
CA SER A 200 -14.80 -17.12 -24.10
C SER A 200 -15.63 -16.32 -25.11
N ALA A 201 -16.39 -15.34 -24.61
CA ALA A 201 -17.21 -14.44 -25.43
C ALA A 201 -16.40 -13.34 -26.13
N LYS A 202 -15.13 -13.14 -25.74
CA LYS A 202 -14.19 -12.18 -26.34
C LYS A 202 -14.70 -10.74 -26.28
N THR A 203 -15.31 -10.40 -25.17
CA THR A 203 -15.85 -9.07 -24.91
C THR A 203 -15.41 -8.55 -23.55
N MET A 204 -15.34 -7.24 -23.43
CA MET A 204 -15.15 -6.53 -22.18
C MET A 204 -16.33 -5.60 -21.92
N LYS A 205 -17.08 -5.91 -20.86
CA LYS A 205 -18.18 -5.08 -20.37
C LYS A 205 -17.64 -4.10 -19.34
N VAL A 206 -17.72 -2.80 -19.64
CA VAL A 206 -17.29 -1.74 -18.73
C VAL A 206 -18.49 -1.20 -17.97
N VAL A 207 -18.50 -1.37 -16.66
CA VAL A 207 -19.54 -0.88 -15.75
C VAL A 207 -18.96 0.23 -14.90
N ARG A 208 -19.64 1.38 -14.89
CA ARG A 208 -19.30 2.52 -14.03
C ARG A 208 -20.51 2.87 -13.18
N ASP A 209 -20.31 2.98 -11.88
CA ASP A 209 -21.33 3.32 -10.89
C ASP A 209 -22.62 2.47 -11.08
N GLY A 210 -22.42 1.16 -11.27
CA GLY A 210 -23.49 0.18 -11.48
C GLY A 210 -24.14 0.16 -12.89
N LYS A 211 -23.78 1.10 -13.78
CA LYS A 211 -24.34 1.18 -15.14
C LYS A 211 -23.32 0.73 -16.19
N GLN A 212 -23.75 -0.10 -17.12
CA GLN A 212 -22.91 -0.45 -18.27
C GLN A 212 -22.77 0.77 -19.19
N ILE A 213 -21.53 1.22 -19.39
CA ILE A 213 -21.23 2.38 -20.24
C ILE A 213 -20.62 1.98 -21.58
N ARG A 214 -20.05 0.77 -21.68
CA ARG A 214 -19.53 0.24 -22.94
C ARG A 214 -19.44 -1.28 -22.95
N ASN A 215 -19.54 -1.85 -24.14
CA ASN A 215 -19.15 -3.22 -24.43
C ASN A 215 -18.09 -3.17 -25.55
N ILE A 216 -16.92 -3.77 -25.32
CA ILE A 216 -15.77 -3.66 -26.21
C ILE A 216 -15.38 -5.06 -26.73
N PRO A 217 -15.29 -5.29 -28.05
CA PRO A 217 -14.70 -6.52 -28.57
C PRO A 217 -13.21 -6.57 -28.23
N ILE A 218 -12.74 -7.70 -27.72
CA ILE A 218 -11.35 -7.88 -27.27
C ILE A 218 -10.70 -9.09 -27.94
N THR A 219 -9.41 -9.23 -27.77
CA THR A 219 -8.71 -10.51 -27.91
C THR A 219 -7.98 -10.82 -26.61
N ALA A 220 -8.09 -12.05 -26.11
CA ALA A 220 -7.38 -12.52 -24.91
C ALA A 220 -6.25 -13.49 -25.28
N GLY A 221 -5.70 -14.17 -24.27
CA GLY A 221 -4.63 -15.15 -24.43
C GLY A 221 -5.00 -16.34 -25.32
N ALA A 222 -4.11 -16.68 -26.25
CA ALA A 222 -4.24 -17.84 -27.12
C ALA A 222 -4.28 -19.16 -26.31
N PRO A 223 -4.71 -20.31 -26.90
CA PRO A 223 -4.83 -21.57 -26.17
C PRO A 223 -3.56 -22.05 -25.45
N SER A 224 -2.37 -21.70 -25.94
CA SER A 224 -1.07 -22.04 -25.33
C SER A 224 -0.57 -21.01 -24.32
N THR A 225 -1.18 -19.82 -24.28
CA THR A 225 -0.74 -18.64 -23.51
C THR A 225 -1.97 -17.88 -23.02
N THR A 226 -2.80 -18.59 -22.25
CA THR A 226 -4.11 -18.11 -21.80
C THR A 226 -3.97 -16.92 -20.85
N THR A 227 -5.05 -16.15 -20.71
CA THR A 227 -5.10 -15.02 -19.75
C THR A 227 -5.54 -15.55 -18.39
N TYR A 228 -4.88 -15.15 -17.30
CA TYR A 228 -5.33 -15.50 -15.95
C TYR A 228 -6.80 -15.11 -15.71
N ASN A 229 -7.52 -15.94 -14.96
CA ASN A 229 -8.81 -15.53 -14.40
C ASN A 229 -8.58 -14.68 -13.15
N GLY A 230 -9.59 -13.92 -12.73
CA GLY A 230 -9.61 -13.23 -11.44
C GLY A 230 -9.76 -11.71 -11.54
N GLN A 231 -9.67 -11.07 -10.37
CA GLN A 231 -9.82 -9.63 -10.19
C GLN A 231 -8.45 -8.97 -10.23
N MET A 232 -8.20 -8.14 -11.24
CA MET A 232 -6.90 -7.49 -11.42
C MET A 232 -7.02 -5.99 -11.33
N VAL A 233 -6.17 -5.37 -10.52
CA VAL A 233 -6.17 -3.93 -10.30
C VAL A 233 -5.23 -3.27 -11.31
N ILE A 234 -5.68 -2.18 -11.96
CA ILE A 234 -4.82 -1.37 -12.81
C ILE A 234 -3.78 -0.67 -11.94
N SER A 235 -2.54 -1.14 -11.95
CA SER A 235 -1.46 -0.58 -11.11
C SER A 235 -0.73 0.58 -11.78
N GLU A 236 -0.62 0.56 -13.10
CA GLU A 236 0.12 1.54 -13.88
C GLU A 236 -0.57 1.82 -15.21
N LYS A 237 -0.33 3.01 -15.77
CA LYS A 237 -0.85 3.44 -17.07
C LYS A 237 0.26 4.09 -17.89
N TYR A 238 0.45 3.60 -19.11
CA TYR A 238 1.40 4.13 -20.07
C TYR A 238 0.69 4.49 -21.37
N ALA A 239 0.85 5.73 -21.82
CA ALA A 239 0.32 6.15 -23.12
C ALA A 239 0.96 5.35 -24.26
N VAL A 240 2.27 5.07 -24.14
CA VAL A 240 3.03 4.14 -24.98
C VAL A 240 4.08 3.47 -24.11
N THR A 241 4.30 2.17 -24.28
CA THR A 241 5.39 1.43 -23.60
C THR A 241 5.96 0.33 -24.49
N ARG A 242 7.19 -0.10 -24.20
CA ARG A 242 7.79 -1.28 -24.81
C ARG A 242 7.36 -2.52 -24.02
N MET A 243 6.80 -3.51 -24.71
CA MET A 243 6.53 -4.82 -24.12
C MET A 243 7.48 -5.86 -24.71
N ASN A 244 8.27 -6.49 -23.85
CA ASN A 244 9.29 -7.46 -24.23
C ASN A 244 9.01 -8.79 -23.51
N GLY A 245 8.83 -9.88 -24.27
CA GLY A 245 8.55 -11.22 -23.73
C GLY A 245 9.66 -11.73 -22.82
N ALA A 246 10.90 -11.27 -23.00
CA ALA A 246 12.05 -11.74 -22.25
C ALA A 246 11.97 -11.32 -20.78
N THR A 247 11.26 -10.23 -20.46
CA THR A 247 11.11 -9.74 -19.08
C THR A 247 10.04 -10.49 -18.30
N VAL A 248 9.26 -11.36 -18.95
CA VAL A 248 8.06 -12.01 -18.38
C VAL A 248 8.01 -13.52 -18.67
N GLY A 249 9.13 -14.11 -19.10
CA GLY A 249 9.24 -15.57 -19.28
C GLY A 249 8.84 -16.11 -20.65
N PHE A 250 8.56 -15.25 -21.64
CA PHE A 250 8.28 -15.63 -23.03
C PHE A 250 9.51 -15.49 -23.95
N GLY A 251 10.70 -15.25 -23.40
CA GLY A 251 11.93 -15.11 -24.18
C GLY A 251 11.79 -14.07 -25.31
N GLY A 252 12.26 -14.40 -26.50
CA GLY A 252 12.19 -13.51 -27.67
C GLY A 252 10.86 -13.56 -28.46
N GLU A 253 9.80 -14.20 -27.95
CA GLU A 253 8.56 -14.41 -28.72
C GLU A 253 7.89 -13.10 -29.17
N TYR A 254 8.09 -12.01 -28.43
CA TYR A 254 7.70 -10.67 -28.86
C TYR A 254 8.60 -9.59 -28.25
N ASP A 255 8.78 -8.51 -29.02
CA ASP A 255 9.41 -7.26 -28.58
C ASP A 255 8.80 -6.09 -29.34
N ILE A 256 7.73 -5.52 -28.77
CA ILE A 256 6.96 -4.45 -29.40
C ILE A 256 7.33 -3.14 -28.70
N LYS A 257 8.00 -2.25 -29.45
CA LYS A 257 8.60 -1.02 -28.91
C LYS A 257 7.59 0.05 -28.51
N ASP A 258 6.39 0.01 -29.09
CA ASP A 258 5.44 1.11 -29.09
C ASP A 258 4.00 0.65 -28.81
N VAL A 259 3.81 -0.24 -27.83
CA VAL A 259 2.46 -0.67 -27.42
C VAL A 259 1.68 0.51 -26.83
N PRO A 260 0.58 0.95 -27.46
CA PRO A 260 -0.17 2.11 -27.01
C PRO A 260 -1.15 1.77 -25.90
N HIS A 261 -1.50 2.77 -25.08
CA HIS A 261 -2.58 2.74 -24.10
C HIS A 261 -2.52 1.52 -23.16
N ALA A 262 -1.32 1.19 -22.70
CA ALA A 262 -1.07 0.02 -21.87
C ALA A 262 -1.40 0.29 -20.40
N MET A 263 -2.12 -0.63 -19.77
CA MET A 263 -2.48 -0.59 -18.36
C MET A 263 -2.10 -1.90 -17.70
N ARG A 264 -1.18 -1.85 -16.72
CA ARG A 264 -0.63 -3.05 -16.07
C ARG A 264 -1.65 -3.62 -15.10
N LEU A 265 -1.84 -4.94 -15.17
CA LEU A 265 -2.73 -5.72 -14.30
C LEU A 265 -2.00 -6.70 -13.39
N SER A 266 -0.78 -7.12 -13.76
CA SER A 266 0.02 -8.07 -12.98
C SER A 266 1.52 -7.79 -13.10
N THR A 267 2.28 -8.16 -12.07
CA THR A 267 3.76 -8.08 -12.11
C THR A 267 4.35 -9.09 -13.08
N SER A 268 3.67 -10.23 -13.27
CA SER A 268 4.02 -11.25 -14.28
C SER A 268 3.77 -10.82 -15.74
N GLY A 269 3.26 -9.62 -16.00
CA GLY A 269 3.20 -9.07 -17.35
C GLY A 269 1.84 -9.06 -18.05
N THR A 270 0.73 -9.23 -17.32
CA THR A 270 -0.62 -9.07 -17.89
C THR A 270 -0.95 -7.58 -18.02
N PHE A 271 -1.39 -7.17 -19.21
CA PHE A 271 -1.87 -5.82 -19.49
C PHE A 271 -3.24 -5.83 -20.18
N VAL A 272 -3.99 -4.74 -20.03
CA VAL A 272 -4.92 -4.31 -21.08
C VAL A 272 -4.20 -3.28 -21.94
N HIS A 273 -4.19 -3.43 -23.26
CA HIS A 273 -3.46 -2.50 -24.12
C HIS A 273 -4.06 -2.38 -25.51
N GLY A 274 -3.61 -1.37 -26.24
CA GLY A 274 -3.92 -1.21 -27.65
C GLY A 274 -3.13 -2.17 -28.52
N ASN A 275 -3.80 -2.77 -29.49
CA ASN A 275 -3.23 -3.69 -30.44
C ASN A 275 -3.54 -3.17 -31.85
N TYR A 276 -2.49 -2.69 -32.52
CA TYR A 276 -2.55 -2.17 -33.89
C TYR A 276 -2.10 -3.19 -34.94
N TRP A 277 -1.53 -4.32 -34.52
CA TRP A 277 -0.93 -5.32 -35.41
C TRP A 277 -1.90 -6.45 -35.75
N ALA A 278 -2.86 -6.75 -34.87
CA ALA A 278 -3.94 -7.69 -35.16
C ALA A 278 -4.94 -7.06 -36.14
N SER A 279 -5.46 -7.89 -37.06
CA SER A 279 -6.52 -7.47 -37.98
C SER A 279 -7.79 -7.07 -37.22
N SER A 280 -8.57 -6.15 -37.78
CA SER A 280 -9.82 -5.69 -37.17
C SER A 280 -10.81 -6.83 -36.88
N GLY A 281 -10.83 -7.86 -37.73
CA GLY A 281 -11.67 -9.06 -37.55
C GLY A 281 -11.23 -9.99 -36.42
N THR A 282 -10.07 -9.76 -35.79
CA THR A 282 -9.62 -10.57 -34.64
C THR A 282 -10.43 -10.26 -33.39
N PHE A 283 -10.72 -8.98 -33.14
CA PHE A 283 -11.37 -8.52 -31.92
C PHE A 283 -12.82 -8.99 -31.85
N GLY A 284 -13.18 -9.69 -30.78
CA GLY A 284 -14.49 -10.32 -30.62
C GLY A 284 -14.63 -11.68 -31.29
N SER A 285 -13.59 -12.18 -31.99
CA SER A 285 -13.66 -13.44 -32.75
C SER A 285 -12.59 -14.46 -32.34
N ALA A 286 -11.35 -14.03 -32.08
CA ALA A 286 -10.25 -14.92 -31.71
C ALA A 286 -9.41 -14.40 -30.52
N ASN A 287 -8.84 -15.32 -29.76
CA ASN A 287 -7.85 -15.04 -28.72
C ASN A 287 -6.46 -15.37 -29.26
N VAL A 288 -5.58 -14.38 -29.34
CA VAL A 288 -4.29 -14.50 -30.04
C VAL A 288 -3.10 -13.94 -29.25
N SER A 289 -3.30 -13.45 -28.03
CA SER A 289 -2.24 -12.80 -27.26
C SER A 289 -1.42 -13.79 -26.40
N HIS A 290 -0.32 -13.31 -25.83
CA HIS A 290 0.48 -14.02 -24.82
C HIS A 290 -0.04 -13.74 -23.38
N GLY A 291 -1.36 -13.76 -23.20
CA GLY A 291 -2.03 -13.55 -21.92
C GLY A 291 -2.56 -12.13 -21.67
N CYS A 292 -2.17 -11.13 -22.48
CA CYS A 292 -2.74 -9.78 -22.39
C CYS A 292 -4.17 -9.68 -22.93
N VAL A 293 -4.91 -8.65 -22.53
CA VAL A 293 -6.20 -8.28 -23.13
C VAL A 293 -5.97 -7.18 -24.16
N GLY A 294 -6.03 -7.55 -25.43
CA GLY A 294 -5.84 -6.64 -26.56
C GLY A 294 -7.13 -5.95 -26.97
N LEU A 295 -7.06 -4.63 -27.13
CA LEU A 295 -8.13 -3.77 -27.65
C LEU A 295 -7.69 -3.20 -29.00
N ARG A 296 -8.63 -3.05 -29.96
CA ARG A 296 -8.30 -2.45 -31.25
C ARG A 296 -7.73 -1.04 -31.07
N ASP A 297 -6.60 -0.78 -31.71
CA ASP A 297 -5.95 0.53 -31.69
C ASP A 297 -5.19 0.83 -32.98
N ILE A 298 -4.44 1.94 -33.01
CA ILE A 298 -3.55 2.36 -34.09
C ILE A 298 -2.11 2.51 -33.60
N ARG A 299 -1.14 2.35 -34.50
CA ARG A 299 0.30 2.48 -34.19
C ARG A 299 0.60 3.87 -33.61
N GLY A 300 1.38 3.92 -32.53
CA GLY A 300 1.72 5.16 -31.82
C GLY A 300 0.59 5.76 -30.96
N GLY A 301 -0.61 5.20 -30.97
CA GLY A 301 -1.75 5.70 -30.18
C GLY A 301 -2.31 7.05 -30.66
N GLY A 302 -2.73 7.90 -29.73
CA GLY A 302 -3.01 9.33 -29.99
C GLY A 302 -4.43 9.72 -30.45
N ASN A 303 -5.33 8.78 -30.73
CA ASN A 303 -6.71 9.09 -31.12
C ASN A 303 -7.72 8.60 -30.07
N ASN A 304 -8.53 9.51 -29.50
CA ASN A 304 -9.61 9.19 -28.55
C ASN A 304 -10.74 8.30 -29.12
N GLY A 305 -10.76 8.06 -30.43
CA GLY A 305 -11.78 7.28 -31.12
C GLY A 305 -11.56 5.75 -31.13
N THR A 306 -10.36 5.25 -30.80
CA THR A 306 -10.14 3.79 -30.76
C THR A 306 -10.73 3.20 -29.47
N PRO A 307 -11.20 1.93 -29.48
CA PRO A 307 -11.66 1.26 -28.26
C PRO A 307 -10.61 1.28 -27.13
N SER A 308 -9.33 1.11 -27.47
CA SER A 308 -8.24 1.15 -26.51
C SER A 308 -8.03 2.54 -25.90
N ALA A 309 -7.91 3.58 -26.72
CA ALA A 309 -7.73 4.94 -26.24
C ALA A 309 -8.89 5.41 -25.36
N TRP A 310 -10.13 5.08 -25.75
CA TRP A 310 -11.28 5.36 -24.92
C TRP A 310 -11.18 4.65 -23.57
N PHE A 311 -10.84 3.35 -23.54
CA PHE A 311 -10.77 2.60 -22.29
C PHE A 311 -9.67 3.13 -21.38
N TYR A 312 -8.51 3.47 -21.94
CA TYR A 312 -7.40 4.09 -21.23
C TYR A 312 -7.80 5.43 -20.61
N ASN A 313 -8.39 6.33 -21.39
CA ASN A 313 -8.82 7.65 -20.89
C ASN A 313 -9.98 7.54 -19.89
N SER A 314 -10.80 6.50 -20.03
CA SER A 314 -11.94 6.18 -19.16
C SER A 314 -11.54 5.52 -17.83
N SER A 315 -10.30 5.08 -17.66
CA SER A 315 -9.86 4.29 -16.49
C SER A 315 -8.93 5.06 -15.56
N LEU A 316 -8.96 4.74 -14.27
CA LEU A 316 -7.99 5.18 -13.27
C LEU A 316 -7.03 4.06 -12.90
N ILE A 317 -5.85 4.43 -12.39
CA ILE A 317 -5.08 3.51 -11.53
C ILE A 317 -5.98 3.15 -10.34
N GLY A 318 -6.08 1.87 -10.01
CA GLY A 318 -6.98 1.34 -8.99
C GLY A 318 -8.32 0.82 -9.51
N ASP A 319 -8.69 1.07 -10.77
CA ASP A 319 -9.88 0.44 -11.36
C ASP A 319 -9.65 -1.07 -11.54
N VAL A 320 -10.73 -1.85 -11.50
CA VAL A 320 -10.64 -3.31 -11.52
C VAL A 320 -11.02 -3.87 -12.89
N VAL A 321 -10.20 -4.79 -13.39
CA VAL A 321 -10.48 -5.65 -14.54
C VAL A 321 -10.69 -7.08 -14.03
N ILE A 322 -11.90 -7.61 -14.19
CA ILE A 322 -12.23 -9.00 -13.84
C ILE A 322 -12.14 -9.84 -15.11
N VAL A 323 -11.28 -10.84 -15.12
CA VAL A 323 -11.23 -11.84 -16.20
C VAL A 323 -11.96 -13.10 -15.76
N LYS A 324 -12.86 -13.59 -16.61
CA LYS A 324 -13.57 -14.87 -16.42
C LYS A 324 -13.57 -15.69 -17.69
N ASN A 325 -13.92 -16.98 -17.53
CA ASN A 325 -14.09 -17.94 -18.62
C ASN A 325 -12.83 -18.12 -19.49
N SER A 326 -11.65 -17.86 -18.93
CA SER A 326 -10.37 -18.25 -19.54
C SER A 326 -10.03 -19.69 -19.14
N LYS A 327 -9.26 -20.40 -19.99
CA LYS A 327 -8.77 -21.76 -19.72
C LYS A 327 -7.50 -21.77 -18.85
N ASP A 328 -7.30 -20.72 -18.06
CA ASP A 328 -6.15 -20.55 -17.17
C ASP A 328 -6.56 -20.66 -15.69
N LYS A 329 -5.57 -20.67 -14.80
CA LYS A 329 -5.76 -20.57 -13.35
C LYS A 329 -6.21 -19.16 -12.92
N GLN A 330 -6.64 -19.07 -11.67
CA GLN A 330 -6.83 -17.79 -10.98
C GLN A 330 -5.47 -17.12 -10.78
N ILE A 331 -5.43 -15.80 -10.94
CA ILE A 331 -4.24 -15.01 -10.63
C ILE A 331 -3.92 -15.12 -9.14
N ALA A 332 -2.64 -15.29 -8.83
CA ALA A 332 -2.17 -15.30 -7.45
C ALA A 332 -2.39 -13.92 -6.80
N PRO A 333 -2.77 -13.85 -5.51
CA PRO A 333 -3.03 -12.57 -4.84
C PRO A 333 -1.83 -11.62 -4.80
N ASP A 334 -0.62 -12.17 -4.74
CA ASP A 334 0.66 -11.46 -4.68
C ASP A 334 1.17 -10.97 -6.05
N ASN A 335 0.60 -11.46 -7.16
CA ASN A 335 0.99 -11.10 -8.51
C ASN A 335 0.41 -9.75 -8.92
N GLY A 336 1.10 -8.67 -8.54
CA GLY A 336 0.60 -7.30 -8.63
C GLY A 336 -0.23 -6.92 -7.40
N LEU A 337 -1.20 -6.03 -7.58
CA LEU A 337 -2.06 -5.51 -6.50
C LEU A 337 -3.36 -6.32 -6.37
N ASN A 338 -3.26 -7.65 -6.49
CA ASN A 338 -4.38 -8.54 -6.78
C ASN A 338 -4.89 -9.31 -5.55
N GLY A 339 -4.71 -8.73 -4.36
CA GLY A 339 -5.15 -9.25 -3.06
C GLY A 339 -6.64 -9.61 -2.97
N TRP A 340 -7.48 -9.10 -3.87
CA TRP A 340 -8.91 -9.41 -3.97
C TRP A 340 -9.23 -10.85 -4.40
N ASN A 341 -8.24 -11.59 -4.89
CA ASN A 341 -8.36 -13.02 -5.19
C ASN A 341 -8.10 -13.92 -3.97
N MET A 342 -7.76 -13.32 -2.82
CA MET A 342 -7.66 -13.99 -1.53
C MET A 342 -8.96 -13.79 -0.74
N SER A 343 -9.44 -14.87 -0.11
CA SER A 343 -10.61 -14.78 0.77
C SER A 343 -10.33 -13.83 1.94
N TRP A 344 -11.35 -13.12 2.43
CA TRP A 344 -11.15 -12.18 3.55
C TRP A 344 -10.66 -12.87 4.82
N SER A 345 -11.12 -14.10 5.09
CA SER A 345 -10.68 -14.89 6.24
C SER A 345 -9.23 -15.36 6.15
N GLU A 346 -8.64 -15.39 4.96
CA GLU A 346 -7.21 -15.64 4.76
C GLU A 346 -6.41 -14.34 4.82
N TRP A 347 -6.99 -13.23 4.36
CA TRP A 347 -6.36 -11.90 4.41
C TRP A 347 -6.03 -11.46 5.84
N ILE A 348 -6.96 -11.67 6.78
CA ILE A 348 -6.84 -11.18 8.16
C ILE A 348 -6.09 -12.13 9.12
N LYS A 349 -5.39 -13.13 8.60
CA LYS A 349 -4.59 -14.07 9.41
C LYS A 349 -3.20 -13.53 9.65
#